data_AF-A0A6P1MB00-F1
#
_entry.id   AF-A0A6P1MB00-F1
#
_cell.length_a   1.000
_cell.length_b   1.000
_cell.length_c   1.000
_cell.angle_alpha   90.00
_cell.angle_beta   90.00
_cell.angle_gamma   90.00
#
_symmetry.space_group_name_H-M   'P 1'
#
loop_
_entity.id
_entity.type
_entity.pdbx_description
1 polymer ?
#
loop_
_entity_poly.entity_id
_entity_poly.type
_entity_poly.pdbx_seq_one_letter_code
_entity_poly.pdbx_strand_id
1 'polypeptide(L)'
;MNNLLGVNISKYVKMDTAVLRDFIDAIGGISYDVPQDMYYDDPMQGLHIALKKGPQILDGKQVEMLVRFRKGYPEGDLARIDVQKDVLAAILTQKSETDIFKNIGHLYELTSKNIETNIDKKR
;
A
#
# COMPACT_ATOMS: atom_id res chain seq x y z
N MET A 1 21.05 -8.19 0.91
CA MET A 1 19.88 -8.24 0.00
C MET A 1 20.14 -7.59 -1.38
N ASN A 2 21.20 -6.80 -1.57
CA ASN A 2 21.42 -5.99 -2.79
C ASN A 2 21.85 -6.75 -4.07
N ASN A 3 22.02 -8.09 -4.01
CA ASN A 3 22.52 -8.89 -5.15
C ASN A 3 21.50 -9.88 -5.73
N LEU A 4 20.22 -9.84 -5.31
CA LEU A 4 19.23 -10.82 -5.77
C LEU A 4 18.41 -10.36 -6.99
N LEU A 5 18.38 -9.06 -7.31
CA LEU A 5 17.46 -8.52 -8.33
C LEU A 5 18.13 -7.69 -9.44
N GLY A 6 19.43 -7.39 -9.37
CA GLY A 6 20.12 -6.58 -10.40
C GLY A 6 19.58 -5.14 -10.56
N VAL A 7 18.67 -4.70 -9.69
CA VAL A 7 18.09 -3.35 -9.69
C VAL A 7 18.66 -2.56 -8.52
N ASN A 8 19.16 -1.35 -8.77
CA ASN A 8 19.60 -0.45 -7.72
C ASN A 8 18.36 0.15 -7.04
N ILE A 9 17.94 -0.44 -5.91
CA ILE A 9 16.88 0.12 -5.07
C ILE A 9 17.49 1.32 -4.33
N SER A 10 17.38 2.50 -4.93
CA SER A 10 17.93 3.74 -4.39
C SER A 10 17.20 4.21 -3.14
N LYS A 11 15.90 3.92 -3.03
CA LYS A 11 15.02 4.31 -1.91
C LYS A 11 14.03 3.20 -1.56
N TYR A 12 13.79 2.99 -0.27
CA TYR A 12 12.80 2.05 0.25
C TYR A 12 12.03 2.64 1.43
N VAL A 13 10.79 2.19 1.60
CA VAL A 13 9.97 2.41 2.78
C VAL A 13 9.39 1.07 3.18
N LYS A 14 9.56 0.72 4.46
CA LYS A 14 8.93 -0.41 5.10
C LYS A 14 8.06 0.15 6.21
N MET A 15 6.77 -0.18 6.18
CA MET A 15 5.79 0.34 7.11
C MET A 15 4.75 -0.74 7.43
N ASP A 16 4.13 -0.63 8.59
CA ASP A 16 2.98 -1.46 8.94
C ASP A 16 1.74 -1.10 8.11
N THR A 17 0.79 -2.03 7.97
CA THR A 17 -0.44 -1.79 7.21
C THR A 17 -1.27 -0.65 7.78
N ALA A 18 -1.22 -0.42 9.10
CA ALA A 18 -1.86 0.73 9.74
C ALA A 18 -1.29 2.07 9.25
N VAL A 19 0.04 2.14 9.08
CA VAL A 19 0.70 3.34 8.55
C VAL A 19 0.37 3.52 7.07
N LEU A 20 0.31 2.43 6.30
CA LEU A 20 -0.11 2.48 4.89
C LEU A 20 -1.51 3.08 4.77
N ARG A 21 -2.45 2.64 5.60
CA ARG A 21 -3.82 3.21 5.63
C ARG A 21 -3.76 4.72 5.86
N ASP A 22 -3.09 5.14 6.92
CA ASP A 22 -3.02 6.55 7.29
C ASP A 22 -2.32 7.40 6.19
N PHE A 23 -1.34 6.82 5.48
CA PHE A 23 -0.69 7.43 4.32
C PHE A 23 -1.65 7.63 3.14
N ILE A 24 -2.41 6.59 2.77
CA ILE A 24 -3.39 6.68 1.69
C ILE A 24 -4.45 7.73 2.02
N ASP A 25 -4.93 7.77 3.26
CA ASP A 25 -5.90 8.78 3.72
C ASP A 25 -5.31 10.19 3.64
N ALA A 26 -4.04 10.38 4.04
CA ALA A 26 -3.35 11.66 3.98
C ALA A 26 -3.14 12.20 2.55
N ILE A 27 -2.96 11.31 1.57
CA ILE A 27 -2.89 11.70 0.15
C ILE A 27 -4.28 11.80 -0.51
N GLY A 28 -5.37 11.58 0.22
CA GLY A 28 -6.74 11.68 -0.28
C GLY A 28 -7.20 10.49 -1.12
N GLY A 29 -6.68 9.30 -0.84
CA GLY A 29 -7.01 8.06 -1.55
C GLY A 29 -6.34 7.90 -2.92
N ILE A 30 -6.57 6.75 -3.54
CA ILE A 30 -6.08 6.40 -4.89
C ILE A 30 -7.21 5.91 -5.78
N SER A 31 -7.20 6.28 -7.04
CA SER A 31 -8.06 5.65 -8.06
C SER A 31 -7.48 4.29 -8.42
N TYR A 32 -8.29 3.24 -8.34
CA TYR A 32 -7.85 1.87 -8.64
C TYR A 32 -8.99 1.07 -9.25
N ASP A 33 -8.68 0.24 -10.25
CA ASP A 33 -9.63 -0.69 -10.85
C ASP A 33 -9.51 -2.05 -10.17
N VAL A 34 -10.45 -2.33 -9.26
CA VAL A 34 -10.42 -3.56 -8.47
C VAL A 34 -10.73 -4.74 -9.40
N PRO A 35 -9.85 -5.75 -9.52
CA PRO A 35 -9.95 -6.76 -10.59
C PRO A 35 -11.13 -7.73 -10.41
N GLN A 36 -11.55 -7.94 -9.17
CA GLN A 36 -12.63 -8.87 -8.81
C GLN A 36 -13.31 -8.46 -7.52
N ASP A 37 -14.52 -8.97 -7.31
CA ASP A 37 -15.22 -8.85 -6.04
C ASP A 37 -14.43 -9.58 -4.95
N MET A 38 -14.02 -8.88 -3.91
CA MET A 38 -13.24 -9.42 -2.79
C MET A 38 -14.12 -9.49 -1.55
N TYR A 39 -14.41 -10.70 -1.12
CA TYR A 39 -15.13 -10.97 0.13
C TYR A 39 -14.33 -11.96 0.95
N TYR A 40 -13.96 -11.58 2.16
CA TYR A 40 -13.31 -12.47 3.11
C TYR A 40 -13.60 -12.03 4.53
N ASP A 41 -14.23 -12.91 5.29
CA ASP A 41 -14.49 -12.70 6.71
C ASP A 41 -13.70 -13.73 7.52
N ASP A 42 -12.90 -13.24 8.46
CA ASP A 42 -12.17 -14.03 9.44
C ASP A 42 -12.47 -13.49 10.84
N PRO A 43 -13.55 -13.99 11.48
CA PRO A 43 -13.96 -13.54 12.81
C PRO A 43 -12.90 -13.83 13.88
N MET A 44 -12.05 -14.84 13.70
CA MET A 44 -10.98 -15.17 14.65
C MET A 44 -9.86 -14.13 14.65
N GLN A 45 -9.65 -13.46 13.51
CA GLN A 45 -8.63 -12.41 13.35
C GLN A 45 -9.23 -11.00 13.27
N GLY A 46 -10.55 -10.86 13.42
CA GLY A 46 -11.26 -9.58 13.26
C GLY A 46 -11.08 -8.95 11.86
N LEU A 47 -10.81 -9.77 10.84
CA LEU A 47 -10.56 -9.30 9.48
C LEU A 47 -11.82 -9.41 8.64
N HIS A 48 -12.31 -8.28 8.17
CA HIS A 48 -13.47 -8.17 7.29
C HIS A 48 -13.06 -7.45 6.02
N ILE A 49 -13.06 -8.16 4.90
CA ILE A 49 -12.76 -7.65 3.56
C ILE A 49 -14.05 -7.67 2.75
N ALA A 50 -14.45 -6.50 2.29
CA ALA A 50 -15.57 -6.32 1.37
C ALA A 50 -15.22 -5.21 0.39
N LEU A 51 -14.76 -5.59 -0.81
CA LEU A 51 -14.40 -4.66 -1.88
C LEU A 51 -15.06 -5.09 -3.19
N LYS A 52 -15.75 -4.17 -3.84
CA LYS A 52 -16.42 -4.43 -5.12
C LYS A 52 -15.43 -4.31 -6.27
N LYS A 53 -15.62 -5.14 -7.30
CA LYS A 53 -14.92 -5.02 -8.59
C LYS A 53 -15.20 -3.66 -9.22
N GLY A 54 -14.20 -3.15 -9.94
CA GLY A 54 -14.33 -2.01 -10.83
C GLY A 54 -13.57 -0.77 -10.36
N PRO A 55 -13.59 0.29 -11.19
CA PRO A 55 -12.90 1.55 -10.92
C PRO A 55 -13.56 2.27 -9.75
N GLN A 56 -12.77 2.59 -8.74
CA GLN A 56 -13.21 3.37 -7.58
C GLN A 56 -12.03 4.11 -6.93
N ILE A 57 -12.34 5.11 -6.11
CA ILE A 57 -11.35 5.72 -5.22
C ILE A 57 -11.29 4.87 -3.96
N LEU A 58 -10.11 4.34 -3.66
CA LEU A 58 -9.84 3.58 -2.46
C LEU A 58 -9.27 4.49 -1.37
N ASP A 59 -9.94 4.49 -0.22
CA ASP A 59 -9.38 5.02 1.03
C ASP A 59 -8.34 4.05 1.62
N GLY A 60 -7.67 4.45 2.69
CA GLY A 60 -6.62 3.65 3.29
C GLY A 60 -7.10 2.30 3.79
N LYS A 61 -8.34 2.21 4.27
CA LYS A 61 -8.91 0.95 4.78
C LYS A 61 -9.18 -0.01 3.62
N GLN A 62 -9.70 0.51 2.50
CA GLN A 62 -9.93 -0.26 1.29
C GLN A 62 -8.61 -0.69 0.63
N VAL A 63 -7.58 0.16 0.65
CA VAL A 63 -6.23 -0.23 0.21
C VAL A 63 -5.64 -1.31 1.12
N GLU A 64 -5.79 -1.19 2.44
CA GLU A 64 -5.38 -2.25 3.38
C GLU A 64 -6.07 -3.58 3.06
N MET A 65 -7.39 -3.57 2.82
CA MET A 65 -8.14 -4.76 2.41
C MET A 65 -7.58 -5.36 1.12
N LEU A 66 -7.34 -4.52 0.10
CA LEU A 66 -6.83 -4.92 -1.20
C LEU A 66 -5.46 -5.61 -1.10
N VAL A 67 -4.51 -5.03 -0.36
CA VAL A 67 -3.14 -5.58 -0.25
C VAL A 67 -3.05 -6.79 0.67
N ARG A 68 -4.02 -6.97 1.59
CA ARG A 68 -4.12 -8.12 2.50
C ARG A 68 -4.91 -9.28 1.91
N PHE A 69 -5.71 -9.07 0.86
CA PHE A 69 -6.52 -10.11 0.25
C PHE A 69 -5.61 -11.21 -0.35
N ARG A 70 -5.82 -12.46 0.09
CA ARG A 70 -5.02 -13.63 -0.34
C ARG A 70 -5.86 -14.77 -0.89
N LYS A 71 -6.97 -15.09 -0.24
CA LYS A 71 -7.72 -16.35 -0.48
C LYS A 71 -8.48 -16.40 -1.82
N GLY A 72 -8.66 -15.29 -2.51
CA GLY A 72 -9.37 -15.25 -3.80
C GLY A 72 -8.48 -15.13 -5.04
N TYR A 73 -7.15 -15.11 -4.90
CA TYR A 73 -6.26 -15.11 -6.07
C TYR A 73 -5.89 -16.54 -6.46
N PRO A 74 -6.13 -16.97 -7.73
CA PRO A 74 -5.75 -18.30 -8.21
C PRO A 74 -4.25 -18.60 -8.07
N GLU A 75 -3.43 -17.56 -8.26
CA GLU A 75 -1.97 -17.59 -8.19
C GLU A 75 -1.41 -17.36 -6.77
N GLY A 76 -2.28 -17.32 -5.75
CA GLY A 76 -1.92 -17.15 -4.35
C GLY A 76 -1.05 -15.91 -4.08
N ASP A 77 0.14 -16.11 -3.52
CA ASP A 77 1.03 -15.04 -3.07
C ASP A 77 1.67 -14.22 -4.21
N LEU A 78 1.76 -14.77 -5.44
CA LEU A 78 2.31 -14.05 -6.60
C LEU A 78 1.38 -12.92 -7.02
N ALA A 79 0.09 -13.21 -7.18
CA ALA A 79 -0.91 -12.19 -7.48
C ALA A 79 -0.98 -11.09 -6.41
N ARG A 80 -0.77 -11.44 -5.13
CA ARG A 80 -0.72 -10.45 -4.06
C ARG A 80 0.46 -9.48 -4.22
N ILE A 81 1.64 -9.99 -4.61
CA ILE A 81 2.81 -9.15 -4.89
C ILE A 81 2.51 -8.20 -6.05
N ASP A 82 1.84 -8.67 -7.09
CA ASP A 82 1.51 -7.83 -8.24
C ASP A 82 0.49 -6.73 -7.88
N VAL A 83 -0.54 -7.06 -7.08
CA VAL A 83 -1.48 -6.05 -6.56
C VAL A 83 -0.75 -4.98 -5.73
N GLN A 84 0.22 -5.36 -4.91
CA GLN A 84 1.01 -4.38 -4.14
C GLN A 84 1.86 -3.49 -5.05
N LYS A 85 2.44 -4.03 -6.13
CA LYS A 85 3.15 -3.23 -7.15
C LYS A 85 2.19 -2.28 -7.87
N ASP A 86 0.99 -2.74 -8.20
CA ASP A 86 -0.01 -1.92 -8.90
C ASP A 86 -0.51 -0.77 -8.02
N VAL A 87 -0.72 -1.02 -6.72
CA VAL A 87 -1.04 0.04 -5.75
C VAL A 87 0.09 1.06 -5.67
N LEU A 88 1.35 0.61 -5.61
CA LEU A 88 2.49 1.51 -5.62
C LEU A 88 2.58 2.34 -6.91
N ALA A 89 2.38 1.70 -8.07
CA ALA A 89 2.35 2.38 -9.36
C ALA A 89 1.22 3.41 -9.44
N ALA A 90 0.03 3.08 -8.90
CA ALA A 90 -1.10 4.00 -8.82
C ALA A 90 -0.78 5.23 -7.97
N ILE A 91 -0.14 5.05 -6.80
CA ILE A 91 0.30 6.17 -5.95
C ILE A 91 1.29 7.06 -6.71
N LEU A 92 2.33 6.47 -7.30
CA LEU A 92 3.39 7.20 -8.01
C LEU A 92 2.87 7.93 -9.26
N THR A 93 1.84 7.41 -9.91
CA THR A 93 1.25 8.01 -11.11
C THR A 93 0.28 9.14 -10.77
N GLN A 94 -0.42 9.04 -9.64
CA GLN A 94 -1.53 9.95 -9.30
C GLN A 94 -1.14 11.05 -8.33
N LYS A 95 -0.02 10.91 -7.60
CA LYS A 95 0.42 11.89 -6.59
C LYS A 95 1.79 12.43 -6.96
N SER A 96 2.04 13.69 -6.61
CA SER A 96 3.35 14.29 -6.82
C SER A 96 4.38 13.70 -5.87
N GLU A 97 5.64 13.67 -6.29
CA GLU A 97 6.75 13.27 -5.42
C GLU A 97 6.78 14.11 -4.13
N THR A 98 6.51 15.41 -4.23
CA THR A 98 6.47 16.32 -3.07
C THR A 98 5.39 15.93 -2.07
N ASP A 99 4.19 15.58 -2.52
CA ASP A 99 3.10 15.14 -1.63
C ASP A 99 3.46 13.82 -0.95
N ILE A 100 4.04 12.87 -1.70
CA ILE A 100 4.47 11.58 -1.17
C ILE A 100 5.52 11.78 -0.08
N PHE A 101 6.59 12.55 -0.36
CA PHE A 101 7.67 12.78 0.60
C PHE A 101 7.23 13.55 1.83
N LYS A 102 6.38 14.58 1.66
CA LYS A 102 5.84 15.36 2.77
C LYS A 102 5.01 14.50 3.71
N ASN A 103 4.11 13.67 3.17
CA ASN A 103 3.24 12.82 3.96
C ASN A 103 4.00 11.66 4.64
N ILE A 104 4.96 11.03 3.95
CA ILE A 104 5.84 10.03 4.58
C ILE A 104 6.67 10.65 5.71
N GLY A 105 7.22 11.85 5.49
CA GLY A 105 7.99 12.57 6.52
C GLY A 105 7.15 12.90 7.75
N HIS A 106 5.91 13.34 7.55
CA HIS A 106 4.97 13.62 8.64
C HIS A 106 4.59 12.35 9.41
N LEU A 107 4.27 11.25 8.71
CA LEU A 107 3.97 9.97 9.36
C LEU A 107 5.16 9.42 10.13
N TYR A 108 6.38 9.56 9.59
CA TYR A 108 7.59 9.15 10.30
C TYR A 108 7.77 9.89 11.63
N GLU A 109 7.45 11.18 11.69
CA GLU A 109 7.49 11.96 12.93
C GLU A 109 6.45 11.48 13.95
N LEU A 110 5.25 11.09 13.49
CA LEU A 110 4.16 10.63 14.34
C LEU A 110 4.34 9.18 14.82
N THR A 111 4.89 8.31 13.98
CA THR A 111 4.93 6.86 14.18
C THR A 111 6.34 6.29 14.06
N SER A 112 7.36 7.02 14.49
CA SER A 112 8.80 6.68 14.31
C SER A 112 9.23 5.25 14.69
N LYS A 113 8.38 4.48 15.38
CA LYS A 113 8.57 3.05 15.69
C LYS A 113 8.06 2.07 14.62
N ASN A 114 7.25 2.51 13.66
CA ASN A 114 6.50 1.66 12.72
C ASN A 114 6.85 1.94 11.23
N ILE A 115 7.86 2.77 10.98
CA ILE A 115 8.38 3.10 9.63
C ILE A 115 9.91 3.00 9.61
N GLU A 116 10.43 2.15 8.74
CA GLU A 116 11.85 2.09 8.38
C GLU A 116 12.01 2.62 6.94
N THR A 117 12.84 3.66 6.74
CA THR A 117 13.08 4.22 5.40
C THR A 117 14.49 4.79 5.28
N ASN A 118 15.05 4.73 4.07
CA ASN A 118 16.29 5.45 3.70
C ASN A 118 15.99 6.71 2.83
N ILE A 119 14.74 7.16 2.81
CA ILE A 119 14.36 8.46 2.24
C ILE A 119 14.89 9.54 3.17
N ASP A 120 16.12 9.99 2.91
CA ASP A 120 16.60 11.25 3.46
C ASP A 120 15.64 12.37 3.08
N LYS A 121 15.19 13.12 4.09
CA LYS A 121 14.65 14.47 3.87
C LYS A 121 15.73 15.24 3.12
N LYS A 122 15.57 15.43 1.81
CA LYS A 122 16.39 16.44 1.12
C LYS A 122 16.14 17.76 1.85
N ARG A 123 17.22 18.26 2.44
CA ARG A 123 17.34 19.58 3.06
C ARG A 123 16.80 20.68 2.15
#